data_AF-W2CEK0-F1
#
_entry.id   AF-W2CEK0-F1
#
_cell.length_a   1.000
_cell.length_b   1.000
_cell.length_c   1.000
_cell.angle_alpha   90.00
_cell.angle_beta   90.00
_cell.angle_gamma   90.00
#
_symmetry.space_group_name_H-M   'P 1'
#
loop_
_entity.id
_entity.type
_entity.pdbx_description
1 polymer ?
#
loop_
_entity_poly.entity_id
_entity_poly.type
_entity_poly.pdbx_seq_one_letter_code
_entity_poly.pdbx_strand_id
1 'polypeptide(L)'
;MDTTMSKEELIKQCRYYSGGDDNPYSSPDLAPMGLFWWIEKGYVETNGAVEGENEYYEAVGGKRYPGIPYPILIALFTSWGKYAHNIKAEIANFYKLIDEYLSIPSDHVPMDKIPGT
;
A
#
# COMPACT_ATOMS: atom_id res chain seq x y z
N MET A 1 -20.95 16.03 6.38
CA MET A 1 -21.37 14.82 5.66
C MET A 1 -20.20 13.88 5.72
N ASP A 2 -20.31 12.84 6.54
CA ASP A 2 -19.28 11.79 6.61
C ASP A 2 -19.45 10.92 5.36
N THR A 3 -18.67 11.22 4.31
CA THR A 3 -18.58 10.36 3.13
C THR A 3 -17.61 9.24 3.44
N THR A 4 -18.02 8.29 4.29
CA THR A 4 -17.32 7.02 4.38
C THR A 4 -17.49 6.32 3.04
N MET A 5 -16.39 6.10 2.32
CA MET A 5 -16.41 5.35 1.07
C MET A 5 -16.91 3.93 1.33
N SER A 6 -17.72 3.38 0.42
CA SER A 6 -18.18 2.00 0.57
C SER A 6 -17.00 1.03 0.42
N LYS A 7 -17.12 -0.17 0.99
CA LYS A 7 -16.15 -1.25 0.85
C LYS A 7 -15.81 -1.52 -0.63
N GLU A 8 -16.81 -1.48 -1.51
CA GLU A 8 -16.63 -1.66 -2.96
C GLU A 8 -15.81 -0.53 -3.59
N GLU A 9 -16.04 0.72 -3.19
CA GLU A 9 -15.25 1.86 -3.68
C GLU A 9 -13.80 1.82 -3.18
N LEU A 10 -13.56 1.29 -1.98
CA LEU A 10 -12.19 1.08 -1.47
C LEU A 10 -11.49 -0.05 -2.24
N ILE A 11 -12.18 -1.16 -2.51
CA ILE A 11 -11.63 -2.28 -3.31
C ILE A 11 -11.25 -1.80 -4.72
N LYS A 12 -12.03 -0.91 -5.33
CA LYS A 12 -11.71 -0.34 -6.66
C LYS A 12 -10.38 0.41 -6.69
N GLN A 13 -9.85 0.86 -5.55
CA GLN A 13 -8.56 1.54 -5.41
C GLN A 13 -7.38 0.60 -5.17
N CYS A 14 -7.66 -0.68 -4.93
CA CYS A 14 -6.65 -1.71 -4.67
C CYS A 14 -6.07 -2.25 -5.98
N ARG A 15 -4.79 -2.60 -5.95
CA ARG A 15 -4.05 -3.18 -7.08
C ARG A 15 -3.96 -4.71 -7.00
N TYR A 16 -3.94 -5.25 -5.80
CA TYR A 16 -3.72 -6.67 -5.49
C TYR A 16 -4.96 -7.29 -4.84
N TYR A 17 -5.66 -6.56 -3.98
CA TYR A 17 -6.86 -7.02 -3.30
C TYR A 17 -8.13 -6.80 -4.12
N SER A 18 -8.89 -7.86 -4.35
CA SER A 18 -10.14 -7.85 -5.13
C SER A 18 -11.37 -8.32 -4.36
N GLY A 19 -11.30 -8.40 -3.03
CA GLY A 19 -12.44 -8.76 -2.17
C GLY A 19 -12.46 -10.21 -1.68
N GLY A 20 -11.42 -11.03 -1.97
CA GLY A 20 -11.33 -12.42 -1.51
C GLY A 20 -10.91 -12.57 -0.04
N ASP A 21 -11.14 -13.75 0.53
CA ASP A 21 -10.72 -14.06 1.91
C ASP A 21 -9.27 -14.54 2.01
N ASP A 22 -8.81 -15.26 0.98
CA ASP A 22 -7.49 -15.90 0.91
C ASP A 22 -6.53 -15.13 0.00
N ASN A 23 -5.28 -15.05 0.42
CA ASN A 23 -4.21 -14.40 -0.34
C ASN A 23 -3.69 -15.33 -1.45
N PRO A 24 -3.84 -14.97 -2.75
CA PRO A 24 -3.40 -15.82 -3.86
C PRO A 24 -1.88 -15.84 -4.06
N TYR A 25 -1.14 -14.96 -3.35
CA TYR A 25 0.31 -14.78 -3.47
C TYR A 25 1.07 -15.44 -2.32
N SER A 26 0.65 -16.66 -1.92
CA SER A 26 1.24 -17.39 -0.79
C SER A 26 2.59 -18.05 -1.09
N SER A 27 3.00 -18.11 -2.36
CA SER A 27 4.29 -18.68 -2.76
C SER A 27 5.44 -17.73 -2.44
N PRO A 28 6.62 -18.23 -1.97
CA PRO A 28 7.78 -17.39 -1.68
C PRO A 28 8.24 -16.52 -2.86
N ASP A 29 8.09 -17.01 -4.10
CA ASP A 29 8.45 -16.26 -5.32
C ASP A 29 7.54 -15.04 -5.56
N LEU A 30 6.42 -14.93 -4.85
CA LEU A 30 5.44 -13.84 -4.92
C LEU A 30 5.42 -13.03 -3.61
N ALA A 31 6.44 -13.19 -2.75
CA ALA A 31 6.48 -12.63 -1.40
C ALA A 31 6.11 -11.15 -1.29
N PRO A 32 6.60 -10.21 -2.14
CA PRO A 32 6.18 -8.81 -2.03
C PRO A 32 4.69 -8.62 -2.36
N MET A 33 4.15 -9.37 -3.33
CA MET A 33 2.72 -9.31 -3.69
C MET A 33 1.81 -9.80 -2.55
N GLY A 34 2.27 -10.82 -1.82
CA GLY A 34 1.57 -11.31 -0.63
C GLY A 34 1.42 -10.22 0.43
N LEU A 35 2.50 -9.48 0.71
CA LEU A 35 2.46 -8.32 1.61
C LEU A 35 1.50 -7.24 1.11
N PHE A 36 1.59 -6.87 -0.17
CA PHE A 36 0.76 -5.82 -0.75
C PHE A 36 -0.73 -6.15 -0.65
N TRP A 37 -1.11 -7.40 -0.92
CA TRP A 37 -2.49 -7.87 -0.78
C TRP A 37 -2.99 -7.74 0.66
N TRP A 38 -2.20 -8.13 1.66
CA TRP A 38 -2.61 -8.02 3.08
C TRP A 38 -2.78 -6.57 3.54
N ILE A 39 -1.89 -5.69 3.09
CA ILE A 39 -1.98 -4.26 3.36
C ILE A 39 -3.28 -3.69 2.78
N GLU A 40 -3.59 -4.01 1.54
CA GLU A 40 -4.80 -3.52 0.86
C GLU A 40 -6.08 -4.10 1.47
N LYS A 41 -6.08 -5.40 1.84
CA LYS A 41 -7.18 -6.00 2.60
C LYS A 41 -7.41 -5.25 3.91
N GLY A 42 -6.34 -4.96 4.66
CA GLY A 42 -6.42 -4.18 5.89
C GLY A 42 -7.01 -2.78 5.66
N TYR A 43 -6.55 -2.07 4.63
CA TYR A 43 -7.11 -0.77 4.21
C TYR A 43 -8.63 -0.84 3.96
N VAL A 44 -9.10 -1.87 3.26
CA VAL A 44 -10.53 -2.06 2.99
C VAL A 44 -11.30 -2.43 4.26
N GLU A 45 -10.77 -3.34 5.08
CA GLU A 45 -11.40 -3.81 6.32
C GLU A 45 -11.49 -2.72 7.39
N THR A 46 -10.59 -1.74 7.37
CA THR A 46 -10.64 -0.57 8.26
C THR A 46 -11.37 0.63 7.66
N ASN A 47 -12.14 0.45 6.58
CA ASN A 47 -12.87 1.52 5.88
C ASN A 47 -11.96 2.69 5.46
N GLY A 48 -10.72 2.39 5.07
CA GLY A 48 -9.72 3.35 4.66
C GLY A 48 -8.97 4.05 5.80
N ALA A 49 -9.35 3.77 7.06
CA ALA A 49 -8.68 4.30 8.23
C ALA A 49 -7.48 3.41 8.58
N VAL A 50 -6.32 3.68 7.98
CA VAL A 50 -5.06 3.05 8.40
C VAL A 50 -4.28 4.02 9.27
N GLU A 51 -4.15 3.66 10.54
CA GLU A 51 -3.23 4.31 11.46
C GLU A 51 -1.85 3.66 11.36
N GLY A 52 -0.82 4.49 11.26
CA GLY A 52 0.56 4.06 11.11
C GLY A 52 1.52 5.21 11.38
N GLU A 53 2.77 5.04 10.97
CA GLU A 53 3.89 5.96 11.22
C GLU A 53 3.84 7.23 10.34
N ASN A 54 2.65 7.85 10.19
CA ASN A 54 2.40 9.04 9.37
C ASN A 54 3.35 10.19 9.72
N GLU A 55 3.40 10.56 11.00
CA GLU A 55 4.21 11.67 11.49
C GLU A 55 5.69 11.43 11.23
N TYR A 56 6.15 10.19 11.43
CA TYR A 56 7.54 9.83 11.19
C TYR A 56 7.88 9.83 9.69
N TYR A 57 6.98 9.31 8.84
CA TYR A 57 7.14 9.35 7.39
C TYR A 57 7.31 10.79 6.88
N GLU A 58 6.51 11.71 7.40
CA GLU A 58 6.60 13.14 7.07
C GLU A 58 7.89 13.76 7.62
N ALA A 59 8.28 13.45 8.86
CA ALA A 59 9.49 13.96 9.49
C ALA A 59 10.80 13.54 8.77
N VAL A 60 10.81 12.39 8.10
CA VAL A 60 11.97 11.93 7.30
C VAL A 60 11.93 12.41 5.85
N GLY A 61 10.97 13.25 5.47
CA GLY A 61 10.84 13.77 4.10
C GLY A 61 10.25 12.75 3.11
N GLY A 62 9.32 11.92 3.57
CA GLY A 62 8.62 10.93 2.77
C GLY A 62 7.99 11.49 1.49
N LYS A 63 8.06 10.71 0.41
CA LYS A 63 7.50 11.08 -0.91
C LYS A 63 6.01 10.78 -0.97
N ARG A 64 5.27 11.53 -1.78
CA ARG A 64 3.89 11.17 -2.16
C ARG A 64 3.90 10.49 -3.52
N TYR A 65 3.00 9.52 -3.68
CA TYR A 65 2.86 8.74 -4.90
C TYR A 65 1.41 8.86 -5.39
N PRO A 66 1.14 9.60 -6.49
CA PRO A 66 -0.21 9.80 -6.99
C PRO A 66 -0.97 8.50 -7.31
N GLY A 67 -0.26 7.41 -7.63
CA GLY A 67 -0.87 6.11 -7.91
C GLY A 67 -1.17 5.22 -6.71
N ILE A 68 -1.02 5.74 -5.49
CA ILE A 68 -1.22 4.99 -4.23
C ILE A 68 -2.08 5.83 -3.27
N PRO A 69 -3.20 5.29 -2.77
CA PRO A 69 -3.91 5.91 -1.65
C PRO A 69 -2.95 6.14 -0.48
N TYR A 70 -2.97 7.34 0.11
CA TYR A 70 -2.05 7.67 1.18
C TYR A 70 -2.09 6.70 2.38
N PRO A 71 -3.27 6.23 2.84
CA PRO A 71 -3.33 5.24 3.92
C PRO A 71 -2.58 3.94 3.58
N ILE A 72 -2.63 3.48 2.33
CA ILE A 72 -1.88 2.30 1.86
C ILE A 72 -0.37 2.58 1.88
N LEU A 73 0.05 3.76 1.39
CA LEU A 73 1.47 4.15 1.43
C LEU A 73 2.03 4.12 2.86
N ILE A 74 1.26 4.62 3.82
CA ILE A 74 1.64 4.62 5.24
C ILE A 74 1.63 3.23 5.86
N ALA A 75 0.65 2.40 5.49
CA ALA A 75 0.63 1.00 5.89
C ALA A 75 1.90 0.26 5.44
N LEU A 76 2.30 0.47 4.17
CA LEU A 76 3.52 -0.10 3.60
C LEU A 76 4.75 0.39 4.34
N PHE A 77 4.85 1.70 4.58
CA PHE A 77 5.97 2.29 5.32
C PHE A 77 6.06 1.75 6.74
N THR A 78 4.93 1.65 7.45
CA THR A 78 4.85 1.10 8.81
C THR A 78 5.25 -0.36 8.84
N SER A 79 4.82 -1.16 7.86
CA SER A 79 5.18 -2.57 7.77
C SER A 79 6.66 -2.77 7.48
N TRP A 80 7.21 -2.04 6.50
CA TRP A 80 8.63 -2.08 6.16
C TRP A 80 9.51 -1.58 7.33
N GLY A 81 9.10 -0.48 7.97
CA GLY A 81 9.84 0.17 9.06
C GLY A 81 10.06 -0.72 10.29
N LYS A 82 9.16 -1.70 10.54
CA LYS A 82 9.34 -2.71 11.60
C LYS A 82 10.61 -3.54 11.46
N TYR A 83 11.14 -3.65 10.25
CA TYR A 83 12.31 -4.47 9.93
C TYR A 83 13.53 -3.63 9.53
N ALA A 84 13.37 -2.31 9.38
CA ALA A 84 14.47 -1.40 9.09
C ALA A 84 15.23 -1.07 10.38
N HIS A 85 16.54 -1.34 10.40
CA HIS A 85 17.38 -1.02 11.57
C HIS A 85 17.60 0.49 11.72
N ASN A 86 17.68 1.20 10.59
CA ASN A 86 17.73 2.67 10.55
C ASN A 86 16.90 3.18 9.37
N ILE A 87 15.65 3.55 9.65
CA ILE A 87 14.71 4.01 8.63
C ILE A 87 15.27 5.15 7.77
N LYS A 88 15.91 6.16 8.38
CA LYS A 88 16.44 7.31 7.64
C LYS A 88 17.56 6.90 6.69
N ALA A 89 18.43 5.98 7.10
CA ALA A 89 19.51 5.48 6.26
C ALA A 89 19.01 4.54 5.15
N GLU A 90 17.90 3.83 5.39
CA GLU A 90 17.39 2.77 4.53
C GLU A 90 16.17 3.17 3.69
N ILE A 91 15.71 4.42 3.78
CA ILE A 91 14.50 4.90 3.09
C ILE A 91 14.51 4.67 1.57
N ALA A 92 15.70 4.59 0.96
CA ALA A 92 15.84 4.22 -0.45
C ALA A 92 15.32 2.80 -0.76
N ASN A 93 15.45 1.85 0.18
CA ASN A 93 14.91 0.50 0.05
C ASN A 93 13.38 0.50 0.17
N PHE A 94 12.81 1.37 1.00
CA PHE A 94 11.36 1.59 1.01
C PHE A 94 10.87 2.08 -0.36
N TYR A 95 11.56 3.02 -1.00
CA TYR A 95 11.15 3.48 -2.32
C TYR A 95 11.24 2.40 -3.40
N LYS A 96 12.19 1.47 -3.33
CA LYS A 96 12.22 0.29 -4.22
C LYS A 96 11.00 -0.60 -4.01
N LEU A 97 10.58 -0.81 -2.77
CA LEU A 97 9.33 -1.54 -2.45
C LEU A 97 8.11 -0.84 -3.06
N ILE A 98 8.09 0.50 -3.08
CA ILE A 98 7.03 1.27 -3.74
C ILE A 98 7.07 1.12 -5.26
N ASP A 99 8.25 1.11 -5.87
CA ASP A 99 8.39 0.86 -7.31
C ASP A 99 7.90 -0.56 -7.67
N GLU A 100 8.14 -1.56 -6.82
CA GLU A 100 7.58 -2.92 -6.95
C GLU A 100 6.04 -2.92 -6.84
N TYR A 101 5.49 -2.23 -5.84
CA TYR A 101 4.03 -2.08 -5.66
C TYR A 101 3.35 -1.47 -6.91
N LEU A 102 3.99 -0.49 -7.55
CA LEU A 102 3.43 0.19 -8.72
C LEU A 102 3.62 -0.58 -10.03
N SER A 103 4.64 -1.43 -10.13
CA SER A 103 5.02 -2.09 -11.39
C SER A 103 4.34 -3.43 -11.66
N ILE A 104 3.99 -4.18 -10.62
CA ILE A 104 3.54 -5.57 -10.80
C ILE A 104 2.11 -5.72 -11.40
N PRO A 105 1.14 -4.82 -11.15
CA PRO A 105 -0.15 -4.83 -11.86
C PRO A 105 -0.15 -3.97 -13.14
N SER A 106 1.02 -3.57 -13.66
CA SER A 106 1.14 -2.50 -14.67
C SER A 106 0.51 -2.79 -16.04
N ASP A 107 0.06 -4.02 -16.31
CA ASP A 107 -0.64 -4.33 -17.56
C ASP A 107 -2.02 -3.65 -17.66
N HIS A 108 -2.60 -3.18 -16.54
CA HIS A 108 -3.97 -2.62 -16.52
C HIS A 108 -4.14 -1.27 -15.79
N VAL A 109 -3.18 -0.80 -14.97
CA VAL A 109 -3.31 0.48 -14.25
C VAL A 109 -2.00 1.31 -14.28
N PRO A 110 -2.03 2.56 -14.76
CA PRO A 110 -0.86 3.45 -14.73
C PRO A 110 -0.26 3.64 -13.32
N MET A 111 1.07 3.83 -13.25
CA MET A 111 1.79 4.03 -11.98
C MET A 111 1.44 5.34 -11.26
N ASP A 112 0.92 6.32 -11.99
CA ASP A 112 0.57 7.65 -11.50
C ASP A 112 -0.92 7.82 -11.21
N LYS A 113 -1.72 6.74 -11.30
CA LYS A 113 -3.16 6.76 -11.03
C LYS A 113 -3.56 5.71 -10.02
N ILE A 114 -4.42 6.11 -9.08
CA ILE A 114 -5.08 5.15 -8.18
C ILE A 114 -6.09 4.38 -9.04
N PRO A 115 -6.13 3.04 -8.96
CA PRO A 115 -7.16 2.24 -9.62
C PRO A 115 -8.57 2.79 -9.31
N GLY A 116 -9.47 2.76 -10.29
CA GLY A 116 -10.88 3.13 -10.06
C GLY A 116 -11.16 4.59 -9.67
N THR A 117 -10.18 5.50 -9.81
CA THR A 117 -10.34 6.96 -9.59
C THR A 117 -10.28 7.77 -10.89
#